data_AF-A0A1H2L2A6-F1
#
_entry.id   AF-A0A1H2L2A6-F1
#
_cell.length_a   1.000
_cell.length_b   1.000
_cell.length_c   1.000
_cell.angle_alpha   90.00
_cell.angle_beta   90.00
_cell.angle_gamma   90.00
#
_symmetry.space_group_name_H-M   'P 1'
#
loop_
_entity.id
_entity.type
_entity.pdbx_description
1 polymer ?
#
loop_
_entity_poly.entity_id
_entity_poly.type
_entity_poly.pdbx_seq_one_letter_code
_entity_poly.pdbx_strand_id
1 'polypeptide(L)'
;MTWSTDLLDQLEFYWTVHFRPRLAGLTDDEYRWEPVDGAWSLRPTGPYAALELESVRPEPPLPPVTTIAWRAMHVGRDVLGKRARAFFDPAAADADMYDARHWPSALPGTAEGALELLDSAYALWRSGVAGLDDEAMLRPLGPRGGPYAEDSMARLVLHVNREVMAHGAEICLLRDLYRAYADQRDPVVAAALRGDATALAGASGADVRPTLVAEAAGLHHWDVVRALVTAGAPVDGAVHYAAGAGELDVVKLLVAHGADVALKDDRFHLDAAGWADFFEHPDVAAHLRSSAPSPR
;
A
#
# COMPACT_ATOMS: atom_id res chain seq x y z
N MET A 1 -31.43 -2.88 -1.50
CA MET A 1 -30.23 -2.06 -1.77
C MET A 1 -30.56 -0.67 -1.24
N THR A 2 -29.85 -0.22 -0.22
CA THR A 2 -29.99 1.13 0.36
C THR A 2 -28.80 1.96 -0.08
N TRP A 3 -28.93 3.28 -0.06
CA TRP A 3 -27.81 4.18 -0.34
C TRP A 3 -26.65 3.95 0.65
N SER A 4 -26.96 3.53 1.88
CA SER A 4 -25.94 3.18 2.87
C SER A 4 -25.09 1.98 2.46
N THR A 5 -25.66 0.97 1.79
CA THR A 5 -24.88 -0.17 1.28
C THR A 5 -23.93 0.26 0.16
N ASP A 6 -24.44 0.95 -0.86
CA ASP A 6 -23.62 1.31 -2.04
C ASP A 6 -22.47 2.27 -1.68
N LEU A 7 -22.72 3.24 -0.79
CA LEU A 7 -21.69 4.16 -0.31
C LEU A 7 -20.64 3.45 0.57
N LEU A 8 -21.06 2.47 1.36
CA LEU A 8 -20.16 1.71 2.21
C LEU A 8 -19.30 0.74 1.40
N ASP A 9 -19.89 0.04 0.43
CA ASP A 9 -19.21 -0.91 -0.45
C ASP A 9 -18.05 -0.24 -1.20
N GLN A 10 -18.20 1.01 -1.60
CA GLN A 10 -17.13 1.78 -2.24
C GLN A 10 -15.90 1.93 -1.33
N LEU A 11 -16.11 2.33 -0.08
CA LEU A 11 -15.04 2.50 0.89
C LEU A 11 -14.48 1.14 1.34
N GLU A 12 -15.33 0.14 1.56
CA GLU A 12 -14.94 -1.20 2.01
C GLU A 12 -14.11 -1.94 0.98
N PHE A 13 -14.47 -1.84 -0.31
CA PHE A 13 -13.66 -2.36 -1.40
C PHE A 13 -12.29 -1.67 -1.46
N TYR A 14 -12.27 -0.33 -1.44
CA TYR A 14 -11.00 0.40 -1.44
C TYR A 14 -10.12 0.05 -0.24
N TRP A 15 -10.69 0.03 0.97
CA TRP A 15 -9.98 -0.29 2.20
C TRP A 15 -9.38 -1.69 2.14
N THR A 16 -10.18 -2.69 1.78
CA THR A 16 -9.81 -4.11 1.85
C THR A 16 -8.92 -4.55 0.69
N VAL A 17 -9.13 -3.99 -0.51
CA VAL A 17 -8.45 -4.45 -1.73
C VAL A 17 -7.28 -3.56 -2.11
N HIS A 18 -7.40 -2.24 -1.94
CA HIS A 18 -6.41 -1.29 -2.45
C HIS A 18 -5.53 -0.66 -1.37
N PHE A 19 -6.07 -0.38 -0.18
CA PHE A 19 -5.34 0.39 0.82
C PHE A 19 -4.69 -0.47 1.88
N ARG A 20 -5.46 -1.19 2.70
CA ARG A 20 -4.93 -1.87 3.88
C ARG A 20 -3.87 -2.95 3.58
N PRO A 21 -4.01 -3.79 2.52
CA PRO A 21 -2.95 -4.74 2.14
C PRO A 21 -1.66 -4.04 1.74
N ARG A 22 -1.75 -2.87 1.10
CA ARG A 22 -0.58 -2.05 0.71
C ARG A 22 0.15 -1.44 1.91
N LEU A 23 -0.43 -1.51 3.12
CA LEU A 23 0.21 -1.13 4.38
C LEU A 23 0.93 -2.28 5.10
N ALA A 24 0.85 -3.52 4.58
CA ALA A 24 1.60 -4.64 5.14
C ALA A 24 3.12 -4.37 5.12
N GLY A 25 3.82 -4.73 6.20
CA GLY A 25 5.25 -4.52 6.36
C GLY A 25 5.69 -3.05 6.42
N LEU A 26 4.79 -2.10 6.74
CA LEU A 26 5.18 -0.71 7.00
C LEU A 26 6.09 -0.66 8.23
N THR A 27 7.30 -0.15 8.05
CA THR A 27 8.30 -0.01 9.12
C THR A 27 8.24 1.38 9.75
N ASP A 28 8.79 1.55 10.95
CA ASP A 28 8.92 2.86 11.59
C ASP A 28 9.76 3.84 10.77
N ASP A 29 10.82 3.35 10.11
CA ASP A 29 11.68 4.16 9.24
C ASP A 29 10.91 4.68 8.02
N GLU A 30 10.14 3.81 7.35
CA GLU A 30 9.27 4.18 6.22
C GLU A 30 8.14 5.11 6.68
N TYR A 31 7.51 4.82 7.81
CA TYR A 31 6.43 5.64 8.39
C TYR A 31 6.88 7.07 8.67
N ARG A 32 8.11 7.24 9.18
CA ARG A 32 8.72 8.54 9.51
C ARG A 32 9.51 9.16 8.35
N TRP A 33 9.58 8.49 7.20
CA TRP A 33 10.38 8.96 6.07
C TRP A 33 9.88 10.32 5.54
N GLU A 34 10.83 11.25 5.38
CA GLU A 34 10.60 12.54 4.76
C GLU A 34 11.04 12.46 3.28
N PRO A 35 10.10 12.55 2.32
CA PRO A 35 10.43 12.39 0.90
C PRO A 35 11.23 13.57 0.34
N VAL A 36 11.14 14.74 0.98
CA VAL A 36 11.84 15.97 0.63
C VAL A 36 12.16 16.75 1.90
N ASP A 37 13.22 17.55 1.87
CA ASP A 37 13.56 18.45 2.96
C ASP A 37 12.40 19.44 3.23
N GLY A 38 12.04 19.59 4.50
CA GLY A 38 10.96 20.49 4.92
C GLY A 38 9.54 19.92 4.75
N ALA A 39 9.41 18.60 4.53
CA ALA A 39 8.12 17.93 4.54
C ALA A 39 7.41 18.09 5.91
N TRP A 40 6.09 18.24 5.88
CA TRP A 40 5.27 18.25 7.08
C TRP A 40 5.06 16.84 7.60
N SER A 41 5.35 16.64 8.89
CA SER A 41 5.29 15.34 9.56
C SER A 41 4.59 15.44 10.91
N LEU A 42 4.72 14.39 11.71
CA LEU A 42 4.41 14.44 13.14
C LEU A 42 5.62 14.99 13.89
N ARG A 43 5.42 16.02 14.71
CA ARG A 43 6.48 16.61 15.52
C ARG A 43 6.13 16.56 16.99
N PRO A 44 7.12 16.31 17.88
CA PRO A 44 6.92 16.45 19.30
C PRO A 44 6.70 17.93 19.65
N THR A 45 5.63 18.22 20.38
CA THR A 45 5.29 19.56 20.87
C THR A 45 5.16 19.55 22.39
N GLY A 46 5.41 20.73 22.99
CA GLY A 46 5.22 20.96 24.42
C GLY A 46 6.20 20.21 25.33
N PRO A 47 6.04 20.35 26.66
CA PRO A 47 6.97 19.82 27.66
C PRO A 47 6.96 18.28 27.76
N TYR A 48 5.94 17.62 27.21
CA TYR A 48 5.80 16.17 27.24
C TYR A 48 6.11 15.49 25.89
N ALA A 49 6.61 16.27 24.91
CA ALA A 49 6.93 15.78 23.57
C ALA A 49 5.79 14.99 22.90
N ALA A 50 4.54 15.43 23.13
CA ALA A 50 3.38 14.82 22.50
C ALA A 50 3.46 15.04 20.99
N LEU A 51 3.17 14.02 20.19
CA LEU A 51 3.20 14.17 18.74
C LEU A 51 1.97 14.94 18.25
N GLU A 52 2.20 15.95 17.44
CA GLU A 52 1.16 16.72 16.74
C GLU A 52 1.43 16.76 15.23
N LEU A 53 0.37 16.94 14.44
CA LEU A 53 0.48 17.17 13.00
C LEU A 53 1.01 18.58 12.76
N GLU A 54 2.12 18.68 12.03
CA GLU A 54 2.54 19.99 11.53
C GLU A 54 1.46 20.59 10.64
N SER A 55 1.05 21.79 11.00
CA SER A 55 0.12 22.61 10.23
C SER A 55 0.25 24.04 10.72
N VAL A 56 -0.11 25.00 9.88
CA VAL A 56 -0.19 26.41 10.25
C VAL A 56 -1.54 26.98 9.83
N ARG A 57 -2.01 28.00 10.56
CA ARG A 57 -3.26 28.71 10.24
C ARG A 57 -2.99 30.22 10.19
N PRO A 58 -3.32 30.92 9.09
CA PRO A 58 -3.80 30.38 7.81
C PRO A 58 -2.74 29.48 7.14
N GLU A 59 -3.20 28.54 6.30
CA GLU A 59 -2.33 27.68 5.52
C GLU A 59 -1.52 28.53 4.51
N PRO A 60 -0.25 28.21 4.22
CA PRO A 60 0.51 28.87 3.18
C PRO A 60 -0.15 28.67 1.80
N PRO A 61 0.10 29.57 0.83
CA PRO A 61 -0.41 29.42 -0.53
C PRO A 61 -0.01 28.11 -1.22
N LEU A 62 1.14 27.55 -0.83
CA LEU A 62 1.61 26.23 -1.25
C LEU A 62 2.03 25.45 0.00
N PRO A 63 1.21 24.50 0.50
CA PRO A 63 1.58 23.67 1.63
C PRO A 63 2.73 22.71 1.25
N PRO A 64 3.66 22.44 2.19
CA PRO A 64 4.68 21.41 2.01
C PRO A 64 4.08 20.02 1.77
N VAL A 65 4.86 19.16 1.12
CA VAL A 65 4.55 17.74 1.00
C VAL A 65 4.45 17.14 2.40
N THR A 66 3.44 16.33 2.65
CA THR A 66 3.26 15.65 3.94
C THR A 66 3.88 14.25 3.93
N THR A 67 4.22 13.69 5.09
CA THR A 67 4.77 12.32 5.23
C THR A 67 3.66 11.26 5.29
N ILE A 68 4.06 9.98 5.30
CA ILE A 68 3.14 8.86 5.60
C ILE A 68 2.54 9.06 7.00
N ALA A 69 3.36 9.38 8.00
CA ALA A 69 2.90 9.63 9.36
C ALA A 69 1.84 10.74 9.44
N TRP A 70 2.08 11.87 8.77
CA TRP A 70 1.11 12.96 8.75
C TRP A 70 -0.21 12.52 8.11
N ARG A 71 -0.16 11.87 6.94
CA ARG A 71 -1.37 11.44 6.21
C ARG A 71 -2.14 10.35 6.95
N ALA A 72 -1.44 9.40 7.57
CA ALA A 72 -2.07 8.36 8.37
C ALA A 72 -2.86 8.97 9.54
N MET A 73 -2.29 9.97 10.22
CA MET A 73 -2.98 10.67 11.30
C MET A 73 -4.12 11.53 10.77
N HIS A 74 -3.94 12.22 9.64
CA HIS A 74 -5.02 12.97 9.02
C HIS A 74 -6.22 12.07 8.67
N VAL A 75 -5.98 10.94 8.02
CA VAL A 75 -7.02 9.97 7.66
C VAL A 75 -7.66 9.35 8.90
N GLY A 76 -6.84 8.80 9.81
CA GLY A 76 -7.32 8.07 10.97
C GLY A 76 -7.98 8.97 12.03
N ARG A 77 -7.29 10.04 12.44
CA ARG A 77 -7.81 10.98 13.44
C ARG A 77 -8.85 11.91 12.84
N ASP A 78 -8.45 12.74 11.87
CA ASP A 78 -9.27 13.88 11.46
C ASP A 78 -10.44 13.44 10.59
N VAL A 79 -10.19 12.61 9.57
CA VAL A 79 -11.19 12.19 8.58
C VAL A 79 -12.13 11.11 9.12
N LEU A 80 -11.62 10.02 9.68
CA LEU A 80 -12.46 8.93 10.15
C LEU A 80 -12.87 9.14 11.62
N GLY A 81 -11.88 9.22 12.50
CA GLY A 81 -12.08 9.11 13.94
C GLY A 81 -12.93 10.22 14.55
N LYS A 82 -12.61 11.49 14.27
CA LYS A 82 -13.35 12.63 14.82
C LYS A 82 -14.79 12.67 14.34
N ARG A 83 -15.03 12.42 13.03
CA ARG A 83 -16.38 12.37 12.46
C ARG A 83 -17.17 11.17 12.97
N ALA A 84 -16.53 10.00 13.12
CA ALA A 84 -17.20 8.83 13.69
C ALA A 84 -17.70 9.10 15.11
N ARG A 85 -16.86 9.72 15.96
CA ARG A 85 -17.27 10.08 17.33
C ARG A 85 -18.35 11.17 17.34
N ALA A 86 -18.18 12.23 16.54
CA ALA A 86 -19.18 13.29 16.48
C ALA A 86 -20.58 12.77 16.12
N PHE A 87 -20.70 11.83 15.17
CA PHE A 87 -22.00 11.40 14.67
C PHE A 87 -22.53 10.09 15.29
N PHE A 88 -21.64 9.21 15.76
CA PHE A 88 -22.03 7.87 16.23
C PHE A 88 -21.71 7.60 17.70
N ASP A 89 -21.06 8.53 18.42
CA ASP A 89 -20.97 8.49 19.88
C ASP A 89 -22.10 9.33 20.51
N PRO A 90 -23.06 8.72 21.22
CA PRO A 90 -24.12 9.45 21.92
C PRO A 90 -23.59 10.47 22.95
N ALA A 91 -22.41 10.22 23.54
CA ALA A 91 -21.81 11.10 24.54
C ALA A 91 -21.26 12.40 23.93
N ALA A 92 -21.10 12.48 22.61
CA ALA A 92 -20.48 13.59 21.92
C ALA A 92 -21.51 14.58 21.31
N ALA A 93 -22.75 14.56 21.81
CA ALA A 93 -23.89 15.22 21.18
C ALA A 93 -23.86 16.75 21.18
N ASP A 94 -23.06 17.36 22.06
CA ASP A 94 -22.93 18.80 22.28
C ASP A 94 -21.77 19.45 21.49
N ALA A 95 -21.04 18.66 20.69
CA ALA A 95 -19.83 19.09 20.01
C ALA A 95 -19.97 18.96 18.48
N ASP A 96 -19.39 19.91 17.74
CA ASP A 96 -19.26 19.77 16.28
C ASP A 96 -18.10 18.83 15.91
N MET A 97 -18.06 18.37 14.66
CA MET A 97 -17.05 17.41 14.19
C MET A 97 -15.60 17.94 14.18
N TYR A 98 -15.38 19.24 14.44
CA TYR A 98 -14.06 19.85 14.54
C TYR A 98 -13.54 19.95 15.98
N ASP A 99 -14.38 19.71 16.98
CA ASP A 99 -14.01 19.78 18.38
C ASP A 99 -12.82 18.86 18.73
N ALA A 100 -11.84 19.40 19.45
CA ALA A 100 -10.65 18.66 19.87
C ALA A 100 -10.96 17.52 20.85
N ARG A 101 -12.08 17.60 21.58
CA ARG A 101 -12.52 16.57 22.53
C ARG A 101 -12.79 15.22 21.87
N HIS A 102 -13.06 15.19 20.55
CA HIS A 102 -13.21 13.94 19.80
C HIS A 102 -11.91 13.15 19.66
N TRP A 103 -10.76 13.72 20.03
CA TRP A 103 -9.51 12.97 20.02
C TRP A 103 -8.58 13.38 21.19
N PRO A 104 -8.83 12.86 22.40
CA PRO A 104 -8.03 13.20 23.58
C PRO A 104 -6.72 12.40 23.68
N SER A 105 -6.56 11.36 22.85
CA SER A 105 -5.41 10.44 22.92
C SER A 105 -4.19 10.96 22.16
N ALA A 106 -3.00 10.65 22.66
CA ALA A 106 -1.75 10.92 21.96
C ALA A 106 -1.69 10.25 20.58
N LEU A 107 -0.99 10.88 19.64
CA LEU A 107 -0.77 10.29 18.32
C LEU A 107 0.34 9.21 18.38
N PRO A 108 0.16 8.08 17.69
CA PRO A 108 1.16 7.02 17.62
C PRO A 108 2.42 7.49 16.87
N GLY A 109 3.57 7.24 17.49
CA GLY A 109 4.88 7.48 16.88
C GLY A 109 5.40 6.31 16.06
N THR A 110 4.77 5.14 16.14
CA THR A 110 5.19 3.90 15.44
C THR A 110 4.23 3.58 14.30
N ALA A 111 4.73 2.84 13.31
CA ALA A 111 3.94 2.33 12.21
C ALA A 111 2.82 1.42 12.71
N GLU A 112 3.12 0.50 13.63
CA GLU A 112 2.14 -0.40 14.25
C GLU A 112 0.99 0.37 14.90
N GLY A 113 1.31 1.34 15.76
CA GLY A 113 0.27 2.15 16.42
C GLY A 113 -0.54 2.99 15.43
N ALA A 114 0.07 3.44 14.32
CA ALA A 114 -0.65 4.14 13.26
C ALA A 114 -1.64 3.22 12.54
N LEU A 115 -1.27 1.96 12.29
CA LEU A 115 -2.17 0.97 11.68
C LEU A 115 -3.33 0.60 12.63
N GLU A 116 -3.05 0.41 13.91
CA GLU A 116 -4.10 0.17 14.92
C GLU A 116 -5.11 1.33 15.01
N LEU A 117 -4.60 2.57 14.96
CA LEU A 117 -5.42 3.78 14.95
C LEU A 117 -6.29 3.84 13.70
N LEU A 118 -5.71 3.60 12.53
CA LEU A 118 -6.42 3.57 11.24
C LEU A 118 -7.53 2.51 11.24
N ASP A 119 -7.22 1.29 11.66
CA ASP A 119 -8.15 0.17 11.70
C ASP A 119 -9.31 0.46 12.68
N SER A 120 -9.00 1.03 13.85
CA SER A 120 -10.01 1.42 14.84
C SER A 120 -10.92 2.54 14.34
N ALA A 121 -10.35 3.57 13.71
CA ALA A 121 -11.11 4.69 13.17
C ALA A 121 -12.01 4.26 12.00
N TYR A 122 -11.49 3.40 11.11
CA TYR A 122 -12.26 2.79 10.03
C TYR A 122 -13.42 1.97 10.57
N ALA A 123 -13.18 1.09 11.55
CA ALA A 123 -14.22 0.25 12.14
C ALA A 123 -15.35 1.08 12.76
N LEU A 124 -15.02 2.15 13.50
CA LEU A 124 -16.00 3.06 14.09
C LEU A 124 -16.86 3.76 13.01
N TRP A 125 -16.21 4.33 12.00
CA TRP A 125 -16.90 5.00 10.89
C TRP A 125 -17.79 4.03 10.11
N ARG A 126 -17.23 2.90 9.70
CA ARG A 126 -17.92 1.85 8.93
C ARG A 126 -19.13 1.30 9.67
N SER A 127 -18.99 1.00 10.96
CA SER A 127 -20.10 0.52 11.79
C SER A 127 -21.21 1.55 11.95
N GLY A 128 -20.84 2.83 12.11
CA GLY A 128 -21.82 3.91 12.22
C GLY A 128 -22.62 4.09 10.93
N VAL A 129 -21.93 4.13 9.79
CA VAL A 129 -22.55 4.24 8.45
C VAL A 129 -23.45 3.04 8.14
N ALA A 130 -23.02 1.82 8.48
CA ALA A 130 -23.81 0.61 8.28
C ALA A 130 -25.12 0.58 9.09
N GLY A 131 -25.19 1.34 10.19
CA GLY A 131 -26.39 1.46 11.02
C GLY A 131 -27.44 2.45 10.50
N LEU A 132 -27.16 3.17 9.41
CA LEU A 132 -28.05 4.19 8.86
C LEU A 132 -29.02 3.61 7.82
N ASP A 133 -30.29 4.01 7.92
CA ASP A 133 -31.27 3.86 6.86
C ASP A 133 -31.21 5.02 5.84
N ASP A 134 -31.97 4.90 4.75
CA ASP A 134 -31.99 5.92 3.69
C ASP A 134 -32.52 7.27 4.18
N GLU A 135 -33.42 7.30 5.17
CA GLU A 135 -33.94 8.56 5.72
C GLU A 135 -32.84 9.28 6.51
N ALA A 136 -32.15 8.56 7.40
CA ALA A 136 -31.04 9.10 8.17
C ALA A 136 -29.89 9.57 7.27
N MET A 137 -29.65 8.90 6.14
CA MET A 137 -28.67 9.33 5.13
C MET A 137 -29.01 10.69 4.50
N LEU A 138 -30.30 11.00 4.35
CA LEU A 138 -30.76 12.25 3.74
C LEU A 138 -30.92 13.40 4.75
N ARG A 139 -30.91 13.11 6.06
CA ARG A 139 -31.04 14.14 7.10
C ARG A 139 -29.83 15.10 7.10
N PRO A 140 -30.04 16.40 7.34
CA PRO A 140 -28.96 17.34 7.56
C PRO A 140 -28.09 16.95 8.76
N LEU A 141 -26.80 17.26 8.70
CA LEU A 141 -25.85 17.03 9.80
C LEU A 141 -26.24 17.81 11.07
N GLY A 142 -26.96 18.93 10.92
CA GLY A 142 -27.35 19.82 12.01
C GLY A 142 -26.14 20.47 12.67
N PRO A 143 -26.26 20.94 13.93
CA PRO A 143 -25.18 21.64 14.63
C PRO A 143 -23.84 20.89 14.66
N ARG A 144 -23.87 19.55 14.63
CA ARG A 144 -22.68 18.70 14.62
C ARG A 144 -21.83 18.85 13.34
N GLY A 145 -22.45 19.26 12.24
CA GLY A 145 -21.77 19.53 10.97
C GLY A 145 -21.01 20.85 10.94
N GLY A 146 -21.15 21.71 11.95
CA GLY A 146 -20.48 23.01 12.01
C GLY A 146 -20.80 23.85 10.74
N PRO A 147 -19.79 24.32 9.98
CA PRO A 147 -20.01 25.03 8.71
C PRO A 147 -20.83 24.27 7.65
N TYR A 148 -20.96 22.95 7.80
CA TYR A 148 -21.68 22.05 6.89
C TYR A 148 -23.00 21.55 7.48
N ALA A 149 -23.58 22.25 8.45
CA ALA A 149 -24.81 21.82 9.15
C ALA A 149 -25.99 21.47 8.22
N GLU A 150 -26.08 22.16 7.08
CA GLU A 150 -27.14 21.97 6.07
C GLU A 150 -26.85 20.84 5.06
N ASP A 151 -25.62 20.33 5.02
CA ASP A 151 -25.30 19.16 4.18
C ASP A 151 -25.95 17.90 4.75
N SER A 152 -26.27 16.93 3.90
CA SER A 152 -26.80 15.63 4.35
C SER A 152 -25.70 14.71 4.88
N MET A 153 -26.08 13.72 5.68
CA MET A 153 -25.18 12.63 6.08
C MET A 153 -24.54 11.93 4.87
N ALA A 154 -25.29 11.70 3.79
CA ALA A 154 -24.75 11.12 2.56
C ALA A 154 -23.63 11.98 1.93
N ARG A 155 -23.74 13.32 1.98
CA ARG A 155 -22.66 14.22 1.49
C ARG A 155 -21.41 14.12 2.36
N LEU A 156 -21.57 13.98 3.67
CA LEU A 156 -20.44 13.71 4.57
C LEU A 156 -19.78 12.35 4.28
N VAL A 157 -20.57 11.30 4.06
CA VAL A 157 -20.05 9.97 3.71
C VAL A 157 -19.26 10.01 2.42
N LEU A 158 -19.81 10.63 1.36
CA LEU A 158 -19.10 10.80 0.10
C LEU A 158 -17.80 11.60 0.26
N HIS A 159 -17.82 12.65 1.10
CA HIS A 159 -16.62 13.41 1.42
C HIS A 159 -15.58 12.53 2.12
N VAL A 160 -15.96 11.79 3.17
CA VAL A 160 -15.03 10.90 3.90
C VAL A 160 -14.46 9.83 2.97
N ASN A 161 -15.28 9.19 2.13
CA ASN A 161 -14.82 8.22 1.15
C ASN A 161 -13.73 8.82 0.24
N ARG A 162 -13.99 10.02 -0.32
CA ARG A 162 -13.04 10.71 -1.19
C ARG A 162 -11.73 11.02 -0.47
N GLU A 163 -11.77 11.52 0.76
CA GLU A 163 -10.56 11.87 1.53
C GLU A 163 -9.73 10.62 1.86
N VAL A 164 -10.38 9.52 2.28
CA VAL A 164 -9.69 8.26 2.56
C VAL A 164 -9.04 7.70 1.29
N MET A 165 -9.74 7.73 0.16
CA MET A 165 -9.22 7.24 -1.12
C MET A 165 -8.06 8.09 -1.64
N ALA A 166 -8.19 9.42 -1.58
CA ALA A 166 -7.16 10.34 -2.03
C ALA A 166 -5.89 10.18 -1.18
N HIS A 167 -5.98 10.33 0.13
CA HIS A 167 -4.82 10.25 1.00
C HIS A 167 -4.27 8.83 1.16
N GLY A 168 -5.13 7.81 1.09
CA GLY A 168 -4.69 6.41 1.05
C GLY A 168 -3.85 6.12 -0.19
N ALA A 169 -4.22 6.67 -1.36
CA ALA A 169 -3.45 6.51 -2.59
C ALA A 169 -2.10 7.26 -2.49
N GLU A 170 -2.08 8.44 -1.89
CA GLU A 170 -0.84 9.18 -1.62
C GLU A 170 0.08 8.44 -0.64
N ILE A 171 -0.46 7.81 0.41
CA ILE A 171 0.32 6.95 1.31
C ILE A 171 0.93 5.79 0.51
N CYS A 172 0.12 5.09 -0.29
CA CYS A 172 0.61 4.00 -1.15
C CYS A 172 1.71 4.46 -2.11
N LEU A 173 1.56 5.64 -2.72
CA LEU A 173 2.58 6.23 -3.59
C LEU A 173 3.86 6.56 -2.82
N LEU A 174 3.76 7.12 -1.62
CA LEU A 174 4.93 7.40 -0.78
C LEU A 174 5.68 6.13 -0.39
N ARG A 175 4.97 5.02 -0.13
CA ARG A 175 5.60 3.72 0.09
C ARG A 175 6.39 3.25 -1.13
N ASP A 176 5.84 3.43 -2.34
CA ASP A 176 6.55 3.09 -3.57
C ASP A 176 7.77 3.97 -3.80
N LEU A 177 7.65 5.27 -3.53
CA LEU A 177 8.77 6.21 -3.61
C LEU A 177 9.87 5.88 -2.58
N TYR A 178 9.51 5.49 -1.36
CA TYR A 178 10.46 5.06 -0.34
C TYR A 178 11.29 3.87 -0.81
N ARG A 179 10.62 2.84 -1.34
CA ARG A 179 11.28 1.65 -1.91
C ARG A 179 12.17 2.02 -3.10
N ALA A 180 11.64 2.78 -4.05
CA ALA A 180 12.40 3.21 -5.22
C ALA A 180 13.64 4.05 -4.84
N TYR A 181 13.53 4.88 -3.80
CA TYR A 181 14.64 5.67 -3.29
C TYR A 181 15.70 4.80 -2.62
N ALA A 182 15.31 3.77 -1.87
CA ALA A 182 16.24 2.78 -1.33
C ALA A 182 16.93 1.99 -2.45
N ASP A 183 16.18 1.52 -3.44
CA ASP A 183 16.66 0.73 -4.57
C ASP A 183 17.69 1.50 -5.41
N GLN A 184 17.53 2.82 -5.56
CA GLN A 184 18.49 3.66 -6.28
C GLN A 184 19.86 3.78 -5.59
N ARG A 185 19.95 3.52 -4.28
CA ARG A 185 21.21 3.59 -3.53
C ARG A 185 22.05 2.33 -3.67
N ASP A 186 21.44 1.21 -4.03
CA ASP A 186 22.15 -0.02 -4.34
C ASP A 186 22.46 -0.06 -5.86
N PRO A 187 23.73 0.03 -6.27
CA PRO A 187 24.07 0.11 -7.69
C PRO A 187 23.69 -1.15 -8.48
N VAL A 188 23.67 -2.32 -7.84
CA VAL A 188 23.32 -3.60 -8.48
C VAL A 188 21.81 -3.68 -8.69
N VAL A 189 21.03 -3.36 -7.66
CA VAL A 189 19.56 -3.30 -7.76
C VAL A 189 19.16 -2.23 -8.78
N ALA A 190 19.75 -1.04 -8.70
CA ALA A 190 19.43 0.06 -9.61
C ALA A 190 19.77 -0.28 -11.08
N ALA A 191 20.90 -0.95 -11.34
CA ALA A 191 21.25 -1.42 -12.68
C ALA A 191 20.26 -2.48 -13.18
N ALA A 192 19.93 -3.47 -12.34
CA ALA A 192 19.00 -4.54 -12.69
C ALA A 192 17.60 -4.00 -13.04
N LEU A 193 17.06 -3.08 -12.22
CA LEU A 193 15.76 -2.45 -12.44
C LEU A 193 15.73 -1.47 -13.63
N ARG A 194 16.89 -1.03 -14.14
CA ARG A 194 17.00 -0.24 -15.37
C ARG A 194 17.27 -1.07 -16.63
N GLY A 195 17.50 -2.38 -16.48
CA GLY A 195 17.87 -3.24 -17.60
C GLY A 195 19.33 -3.10 -18.04
N ASP A 196 20.19 -2.54 -17.19
CA ASP A 196 21.61 -2.32 -17.51
C ASP A 196 22.46 -3.51 -17.08
N ALA A 197 22.48 -4.55 -17.91
CA ALA A 197 23.31 -5.73 -17.67
C ALA A 197 24.83 -5.42 -17.66
N THR A 198 25.25 -4.34 -18.33
CA THR A 198 26.68 -3.98 -18.41
C THR A 198 27.20 -3.43 -17.08
N ALA A 199 26.36 -2.68 -16.36
CA ALA A 199 26.67 -2.19 -15.02
C ALA A 199 26.70 -3.28 -13.93
N LEU A 200 26.31 -4.52 -14.27
CA LEU A 200 26.39 -5.68 -13.37
C LEU A 200 27.73 -6.42 -13.46
N ALA A 201 28.66 -5.98 -14.31
CA ALA A 201 29.94 -6.65 -14.49
C ALA A 201 30.74 -6.71 -13.16
N GLY A 202 31.01 -7.95 -12.70
CA GLY A 202 31.75 -8.20 -11.46
C GLY A 202 30.91 -8.13 -10.18
N ALA A 203 29.59 -7.96 -10.27
CA ALA A 203 28.70 -8.09 -9.13
C ALA A 203 28.68 -9.53 -8.60
N SER A 204 28.64 -9.68 -7.27
CA SER A 204 28.40 -10.96 -6.59
C SER A 204 26.89 -11.19 -6.52
N GLY A 205 26.40 -12.28 -7.10
CA GLY A 205 24.99 -12.66 -6.99
C GLY A 205 24.62 -13.15 -5.59
N ALA A 206 25.59 -13.51 -4.73
CA ALA A 206 25.31 -13.97 -3.37
C ALA A 206 24.79 -12.86 -2.45
N ASP A 207 25.07 -11.60 -2.77
CA ASP A 207 24.79 -10.44 -1.91
C ASP A 207 23.56 -9.63 -2.36
N VAL A 208 22.86 -10.05 -3.43
CA VAL A 208 21.65 -9.36 -3.90
C VAL A 208 20.40 -9.85 -3.16
N ARG A 209 19.39 -8.98 -3.04
CA ARG A 209 18.12 -9.39 -2.44
C ARG A 209 17.49 -10.57 -3.23
N PRO A 210 16.91 -11.58 -2.56
CA PRO A 210 16.45 -12.80 -3.23
C PRO A 210 15.45 -12.60 -4.37
N THR A 211 14.66 -11.52 -4.31
CA THR A 211 13.63 -11.23 -5.31
C THR A 211 14.16 -10.60 -6.59
N LEU A 212 15.41 -10.13 -6.64
CA LEU A 212 15.89 -9.26 -7.71
C LEU A 212 15.84 -9.91 -9.10
N VAL A 213 16.13 -11.22 -9.20
CA VAL A 213 16.04 -11.96 -10.48
C VAL A 213 14.59 -12.05 -10.94
N ALA A 214 13.65 -12.30 -10.04
CA ALA A 214 12.22 -12.34 -10.37
C ALA A 214 11.69 -10.96 -10.76
N GLU A 215 12.15 -9.90 -10.12
CA GLU A 215 11.80 -8.51 -10.47
C GLU A 215 12.32 -8.14 -11.87
N ALA A 216 13.58 -8.45 -12.18
CA ALA A 216 14.15 -8.24 -13.52
C ALA A 216 13.43 -9.08 -14.58
N ALA A 217 13.04 -10.32 -14.25
CA ALA A 217 12.25 -11.18 -15.13
C ALA A 217 10.85 -10.60 -15.37
N GLY A 218 10.17 -10.08 -14.34
CA GLY A 218 8.88 -9.42 -14.48
C GLY A 218 8.92 -8.14 -15.32
N LEU A 219 10.08 -7.48 -15.38
CA LEU A 219 10.33 -6.34 -16.28
C LEU A 219 10.87 -6.76 -17.67
N HIS A 220 11.03 -8.06 -17.91
CA HIS A 220 11.57 -8.64 -19.14
C HIS A 220 13.01 -8.17 -19.45
N HIS A 221 13.79 -7.85 -18.42
CA HIS A 221 15.20 -7.51 -18.54
C HIS A 221 16.04 -8.78 -18.65
N TRP A 222 15.88 -9.55 -19.74
CA TRP A 222 16.43 -10.89 -19.87
C TRP A 222 17.96 -10.95 -19.81
N ASP A 223 18.65 -9.91 -20.28
CA ASP A 223 20.11 -9.84 -20.20
C ASP A 223 20.59 -9.58 -18.77
N VAL A 224 19.82 -8.83 -17.98
CA VAL A 224 20.03 -8.69 -16.53
C VAL A 224 19.79 -10.02 -15.83
N VAL A 225 18.69 -10.72 -16.16
CA VAL A 225 18.40 -12.06 -15.61
C VAL A 225 19.59 -12.99 -15.87
N ARG A 226 20.07 -13.07 -17.12
CA ARG A 226 21.25 -13.86 -17.48
C ARG A 226 22.48 -13.49 -16.66
N ALA A 227 22.76 -12.19 -16.51
CA ALA A 227 23.90 -11.70 -15.74
C ALA A 227 23.81 -12.08 -14.25
N LEU A 228 22.66 -11.85 -13.61
CA LEU A 228 22.44 -12.13 -12.19
C LEU A 228 22.49 -13.64 -11.90
N VAL A 229 21.84 -14.47 -12.73
CA VAL A 229 21.86 -15.93 -12.56
C VAL A 229 23.29 -16.48 -12.72
N THR A 230 24.04 -16.00 -13.72
CA THR A 230 25.45 -16.41 -13.91
C THR A 230 26.33 -15.99 -12.73
N ALA A 231 26.00 -14.88 -12.07
CA ALA A 231 26.68 -14.41 -10.86
C ALA A 231 26.27 -15.18 -9.59
N GLY A 232 25.37 -16.16 -9.68
CA GLY A 232 24.92 -16.99 -8.57
C GLY A 232 23.78 -16.40 -7.75
N ALA A 233 23.01 -15.46 -8.31
CA ALA A 233 21.86 -14.87 -7.62
C ALA A 233 20.71 -15.91 -7.45
N PRO A 234 19.91 -15.81 -6.37
CA PRO A 234 18.73 -16.64 -6.18
C PRO A 234 17.74 -16.51 -7.34
N VAL A 235 17.18 -17.64 -7.80
CA VAL A 235 16.32 -17.71 -8.99
C VAL A 235 14.84 -17.90 -8.67
N ASP A 236 14.48 -17.92 -7.39
CA ASP A 236 13.12 -18.20 -6.92
C ASP A 236 12.10 -17.23 -7.52
N GLY A 237 10.98 -17.78 -8.01
CA GLY A 237 9.89 -17.01 -8.61
C GLY A 237 10.14 -16.51 -10.05
N ALA A 238 11.39 -16.35 -10.49
CA ALA A 238 11.71 -15.83 -11.82
C ALA A 238 11.20 -16.72 -12.98
N VAL A 239 11.11 -18.03 -12.74
CA VAL A 239 10.67 -19.00 -13.75
C VAL A 239 9.22 -18.79 -14.19
N HIS A 240 8.35 -18.28 -13.32
CA HIS A 240 6.96 -17.96 -13.69
C HIS A 240 6.89 -16.85 -14.74
N TYR A 241 7.65 -15.77 -14.54
CA TYR A 241 7.71 -14.64 -15.47
C TYR A 241 8.34 -15.05 -16.82
N ALA A 242 9.44 -15.81 -16.80
CA ALA A 242 10.05 -16.31 -18.03
C ALA A 242 9.10 -17.26 -18.80
N ALA A 243 8.36 -18.11 -18.07
CA ALA A 243 7.39 -19.04 -18.66
C ALA A 243 6.19 -18.30 -19.27
N GLY A 244 5.63 -17.34 -18.54
CA GLY A 244 4.53 -16.49 -19.02
C GLY A 244 4.93 -15.53 -20.15
N ALA A 245 6.22 -15.27 -20.35
CA ALA A 245 6.73 -14.49 -21.47
C ALA A 245 7.14 -15.35 -22.69
N GLY A 246 7.10 -16.68 -22.57
CA GLY A 246 7.52 -17.59 -23.65
C GLY A 246 9.04 -17.70 -23.83
N GLU A 247 9.84 -17.23 -22.87
CA GLU A 247 11.30 -17.14 -22.97
C GLU A 247 11.97 -18.48 -22.61
N LEU A 248 11.83 -19.46 -23.51
CA LEU A 248 12.27 -20.84 -23.29
C LEU A 248 13.75 -20.96 -22.89
N ASP A 249 14.63 -20.13 -23.45
CA ASP A 249 16.06 -20.17 -23.13
C ASP A 249 16.35 -19.62 -21.73
N VAL A 250 15.59 -18.62 -21.27
CA VAL A 250 15.66 -18.12 -19.89
C VAL A 250 15.08 -19.16 -18.93
N VAL A 251 13.98 -19.82 -19.29
CA VAL A 251 13.41 -20.94 -18.50
C VAL A 251 14.45 -22.04 -18.29
N LYS A 252 15.10 -22.50 -19.37
CA LYS A 252 16.16 -23.53 -19.27
C LYS A 252 17.32 -23.07 -18.39
N LEU A 253 17.74 -21.80 -18.50
CA LEU A 253 18.79 -21.23 -17.67
C LEU A 253 18.41 -21.27 -16.18
N LEU A 254 17.20 -20.83 -15.84
CA LEU A 254 16.70 -20.78 -14.47
C LEU A 254 16.61 -22.19 -13.86
N VAL A 255 16.08 -23.16 -14.61
CA VAL A 255 16.00 -24.58 -14.19
C VAL A 255 17.40 -25.16 -13.97
N ALA A 256 18.35 -24.86 -14.85
CA ALA A 256 19.74 -25.30 -14.69
C ALA A 256 20.41 -24.74 -13.43
N HIS A 257 19.91 -23.61 -12.89
CA HIS A 257 20.37 -22.98 -11.65
C HIS A 257 19.45 -23.27 -10.45
N GLY A 258 18.58 -24.27 -10.55
CA GLY A 258 17.83 -24.81 -9.42
C GLY A 258 16.47 -24.17 -9.17
N ALA A 259 15.90 -23.44 -10.13
CA ALA A 259 14.54 -22.92 -9.99
C ALA A 259 13.52 -24.06 -9.81
N ASP A 260 12.69 -23.97 -8.77
CA ASP A 260 11.59 -24.91 -8.54
C ASP A 260 10.42 -24.61 -9.49
N VAL A 261 10.24 -25.47 -10.50
CA VAL A 261 9.18 -25.35 -11.51
C VAL A 261 7.80 -25.74 -10.98
N ALA A 262 7.72 -26.42 -9.82
CA ALA A 262 6.47 -26.88 -9.22
C ALA A 262 5.96 -25.94 -8.12
N LEU A 263 6.77 -24.96 -7.71
CA LEU A 263 6.35 -23.90 -6.81
C LEU A 263 5.16 -23.16 -7.43
N LYS A 264 4.11 -22.91 -6.63
CA LYS A 264 2.92 -22.18 -7.06
C LYS A 264 3.00 -20.74 -6.63
N ASP A 265 2.55 -19.82 -7.49
CA ASP A 265 2.45 -18.41 -7.14
C ASP A 265 1.30 -18.14 -6.14
N ASP A 266 1.44 -17.08 -5.35
CA ASP A 266 0.46 -16.75 -4.30
C ASP A 266 -0.85 -16.18 -4.84
N ARG A 267 -0.87 -15.67 -6.08
CA ARG A 267 -1.99 -14.91 -6.63
C ARG A 267 -2.97 -15.78 -7.42
N PHE A 268 -2.45 -16.65 -8.27
CA PHE A 268 -3.23 -17.53 -9.14
C PHE A 268 -3.11 -19.00 -8.75
N HIS A 269 -2.20 -19.33 -7.82
CA HIS A 269 -1.94 -20.70 -7.39
C HIS A 269 -1.54 -21.62 -8.56
N LEU A 270 -0.88 -21.06 -9.56
CA LEU A 270 -0.37 -21.75 -10.73
C LEU A 270 1.13 -21.97 -10.59
N ASP A 271 1.62 -23.09 -11.11
CA ASP A 271 3.05 -23.33 -11.28
C ASP A 271 3.57 -22.69 -12.59
N ALA A 272 4.86 -22.84 -12.88
CA ALA A 272 5.46 -22.23 -14.07
C ALA A 272 4.83 -22.73 -15.38
N ALA A 273 4.44 -24.01 -15.46
CA ALA A 273 3.77 -24.54 -16.65
C ALA A 273 2.36 -23.97 -16.79
N GLY A 274 1.63 -23.79 -15.68
CA GLY A 274 0.34 -23.13 -15.66
C GLY A 274 0.40 -21.66 -16.08
N TRP A 275 1.46 -20.94 -15.72
CA TRP A 275 1.72 -19.59 -16.25
C TRP A 275 1.93 -19.62 -17.77
N ALA A 276 2.77 -20.53 -18.27
CA ALA A 276 2.96 -20.69 -19.71
C ALA A 276 1.65 -21.01 -20.45
N ASP A 277 0.80 -21.90 -19.91
CA ASP A 277 -0.51 -22.16 -20.51
C ASP A 277 -1.43 -20.92 -20.49
N PHE A 278 -1.48 -20.22 -19.36
CA PHE A 278 -2.33 -19.04 -19.17
C PHE A 278 -1.99 -17.93 -20.16
N PHE A 279 -0.71 -17.77 -20.47
CA PHE A 279 -0.20 -16.81 -21.45
C PHE A 279 0.04 -17.41 -22.86
N GLU A 280 -0.51 -18.59 -23.14
CA GLU A 280 -0.54 -19.22 -24.47
C GLU A 280 0.85 -19.61 -25.06
N HIS A 281 1.75 -20.12 -24.21
CA HIS A 281 3.09 -20.63 -24.57
C HIS A 281 3.19 -22.17 -24.40
N PRO A 282 2.52 -22.96 -25.26
CA PRO A 282 2.37 -24.42 -25.08
C PRO A 282 3.69 -25.21 -25.20
N ASP A 283 4.65 -24.70 -25.98
CA ASP A 283 5.99 -25.29 -26.13
C ASP A 283 6.81 -25.17 -24.84
N VAL A 284 6.75 -24.00 -24.18
CA VAL A 284 7.36 -23.79 -22.86
C VAL A 284 6.67 -24.64 -21.80
N ALA A 285 5.34 -24.68 -21.79
CA ALA A 285 4.59 -25.52 -20.85
C ALA A 285 4.91 -27.01 -21.03
N ALA A 286 5.03 -27.50 -22.27
CA ALA A 286 5.42 -28.87 -22.54
C ALA A 286 6.85 -29.17 -22.05
N HIS A 287 7.78 -28.23 -22.25
CA HIS A 287 9.15 -28.36 -21.74
C HIS A 287 9.17 -28.45 -20.21
N LEU A 288 8.52 -27.52 -19.50
CA LEU A 288 8.48 -27.48 -18.04
C LEU A 288 7.90 -28.76 -17.43
N ARG A 289 6.81 -29.28 -17.99
CA ARG A 289 6.21 -30.55 -17.54
C ARG A 289 7.13 -31.75 -17.77
N SER A 290 7.93 -31.73 -18.83
CA SER A 290 8.91 -32.80 -19.11
C SER A 290 10.13 -32.76 -18.18
N SER A 291 10.41 -31.59 -17.58
CA SER A 291 11.56 -31.36 -16.70
C SER A 291 11.22 -31.50 -15.21
N ALA A 292 9.95 -31.56 -14.83
CA ALA A 292 9.53 -31.79 -13.46
C ALA A 292 9.88 -33.23 -13.01
N PRO A 293 10.46 -33.42 -11.81
CA PRO A 293 10.70 -34.76 -11.29
C PRO A 293 9.36 -35.49 -11.08
N SER A 294 9.26 -36.75 -11.53
CA SER A 294 8.04 -37.54 -11.32
C SER A 294 7.62 -37.55 -9.86
N PRO A 295 6.32 -37.36 -9.55
CA PRO A 295 5.84 -37.49 -8.18
C PRO A 295 6.13 -38.91 -7.67
N ARG A 296 6.77 -38.99 -6.50
CA ARG A 296 7.02 -40.25 -5.77
C ARG A 296 5.75 -40.75 -5.10
#